data_AF-A0A1Y3ENN9-F1
#
_entry.id   AF-A0A1Y3ENN9-F1
#
_cell.length_a   1.000
_cell.length_b   1.000
_cell.length_c   1.000
_cell.angle_alpha   90.00
_cell.angle_beta   90.00
_cell.angle_gamma   90.00
#
_symmetry.space_group_name_H-M   'P 1'
#
loop_
_entity.id
_entity.type
_entity.pdbx_description
1 polymer ?
#
loop_
_entity_poly.entity_id
_entity_poly.type
_entity_poly.pdbx_seq_one_letter_code
_entity_poly.pdbx_strand_id
1 'polypeptide(L)' 'MKLINALTTRTISLKEETVVSSMTAEQSLDVRDALAKAIYGRLFTWIVDKINFVIKKVREENGQQNSIGILDIY' A
#
# COMPACT_ATOMS: atom_id res chain seq x y z
N MET A 1 -7.77 -18.36 -4.18
CA MET A 1 -7.02 -18.46 -2.91
C MET A 1 -7.83 -17.76 -1.82
N LYS A 2 -8.11 -18.39 -0.67
CA LYS A 2 -8.82 -17.72 0.45
C LYS A 2 -7.83 -16.87 1.26
N LEU A 3 -8.28 -15.75 1.84
CA LEU A 3 -7.43 -14.84 2.63
C LEU A 3 -6.68 -15.58 3.75
N ILE A 4 -7.36 -16.49 4.45
CA ILE A 4 -6.73 -17.26 5.52
C ILE A 4 -5.52 -18.06 5.02
N ASN A 5 -5.63 -18.72 3.87
CA ASN A 5 -4.50 -19.44 3.29
C ASN A 5 -3.38 -18.49 2.86
N ALA A 6 -3.70 -17.29 2.36
CA ALA A 6 -2.69 -16.30 2.01
C ALA A 6 -1.91 -15.78 3.24
N LEU A 7 -2.52 -15.81 4.43
CA LEU A 7 -1.90 -15.37 5.68
C LEU A 7 -1.16 -16.49 6.42
N THR A 8 -1.54 -17.76 6.20
CA THR A 8 -1.02 -18.91 6.97
C THR A 8 -0.21 -19.89 6.16
N THR A 9 -0.08 -19.70 4.84
CA THR A 9 0.71 -20.58 3.98
C THR A 9 1.70 -19.79 3.15
N ARG A 10 2.91 -20.34 3.01
CA ARG A 10 3.93 -19.87 2.09
C ARG A 10 3.89 -20.74 0.85
N THR A 11 3.73 -20.11 -0.32
CA THR A 11 3.81 -20.78 -1.61
C THR A 11 5.11 -20.39 -2.30
N ILE A 12 5.94 -21.37 -2.65
CA ILE A 12 7.18 -21.18 -3.40
C ILE A 12 7.00 -21.86 -4.76
N SER A 13 7.02 -21.09 -5.83
CA SER A 13 6.91 -21.62 -7.19
C SER A 13 8.32 -21.80 -7.77
N LEU A 14 8.71 -23.05 -8.03
CA LEU A 14 9.86 -23.42 -8.85
C LEU A 14 9.36 -23.83 -10.25
N LYS A 15 10.25 -23.81 -11.25
CA LYS A 15 9.93 -23.94 -12.69
C LYS A 15 8.88 -25.00 -13.04
N GLU A 16 8.90 -26.16 -12.41
CA GLU A 16 7.96 -27.26 -12.67
C GLU A 16 7.11 -27.65 -11.44
N GLU A 17 7.37 -27.06 -10.28
CA GLU A 17 6.73 -27.46 -9.02
C GLU A 17 6.37 -26.27 -8.15
N THR A 18 5.19 -26.34 -7.54
CA THR A 18 4.76 -25.37 -6.53
C THR A 18 4.72 -26.05 -5.18
N VAL A 19 5.59 -25.60 -4.27
CA VAL A 19 5.65 -26.11 -2.90
C VAL A 19 4.85 -25.18 -1.99
N VAL A 20 3.87 -25.73 -1.28
CA VAL A 20 3.07 -25.01 -0.28
C VAL A 20 3.43 -25.55 1.10
N SER A 21 3.83 -24.66 2.01
CA SER A 21 4.13 -24.99 3.40
C SER A 21 3.32 -24.12 4.36
N SER A 22 2.92 -24.70 5.50
CA SER A 22 2.26 -23.97 6.58
C SER A 22 3.24 -23.05 7.30
N MET A 23 2.78 -21.86 7.67
CA MET A 23 3.54 -20.87 8.42
C MET A 23 3.33 -21.07 9.92
N THR A 24 4.30 -20.64 10.73
CA THR A 24 4.12 -20.58 12.19
C THR A 24 3.13 -19.49 12.57
N ALA A 25 2.63 -19.53 13.80
CA ALA A 25 1.73 -18.50 14.31
C ALA A 25 2.38 -17.10 14.27
N GLU A 26 3.63 -16.98 14.70
CA GLU A 26 4.42 -15.74 14.67
C GLU A 26 4.58 -15.20 13.25
N GLN A 27 4.99 -16.04 12.30
CA GLN A 27 5.11 -15.64 10.89
C GLN A 27 3.79 -15.17 10.30
N SER A 28 2.67 -15.82 10.67
CA SER A 28 1.34 -15.44 10.20
C SER A 28 0.88 -14.09 10.78
N LEU A 29 1.28 -13.79 12.02
CA LEU A 29 1.03 -12.48 12.66
C LEU A 29 1.81 -11.37 11.95
N ASP A 30 3.09 -11.61 11.65
CA ASP A 30 3.91 -10.64 10.92
C ASP A 30 3.34 -10.32 9.53
N VAL A 31 2.87 -11.34 8.80
CA VAL A 31 2.23 -11.15 7.49
C VAL A 31 0.94 -10.33 7.61
N ARG A 32 0.12 -10.59 8.65
CA ARG A 32 -1.09 -9.80 8.91
C ARG A 32 -0.75 -8.33 9.15
N ASP A 33 0.25 -8.06 9.99
CA ASP A 33 0.64 -6.69 10.36
C ASP A 33 1.28 -5.96 9.17
N ALA A 34 2.09 -6.66 8.38
CA ALA A 34 2.62 -6.14 7.12
C ALA A 34 1.50 -5.82 6.12
N LEU A 35 0.49 -6.69 5.99
CA LEU A 35 -0.68 -6.44 5.14
C LEU A 35 -1.45 -5.21 5.60
N ALA A 36 -1.69 -5.07 6.91
CA ALA A 36 -2.38 -3.91 7.47
C ALA A 36 -1.61 -2.61 7.19
N LYS A 37 -0.28 -2.60 7.42
CA LYS A 37 0.59 -1.46 7.09
C LYS A 37 0.57 -1.13 5.60
N ALA A 38 0.60 -2.14 4.73
CA ALA A 38 0.55 -1.96 3.29
C ALA A 38 -0.79 -1.38 2.81
N ILE A 39 -1.91 -1.84 3.37
CA ILE A 39 -3.25 -1.30 3.07
C ILE A 39 -3.32 0.16 3.49
N TYR A 40 -2.93 0.47 4.74
CA TYR A 40 -2.93 1.83 5.25
C TYR A 40 -2.03 2.75 4.42
N GLY A 41 -0.80 2.33 4.12
CA GLY A 41 0.13 3.09 3.30
C GLY A 41 -0.44 3.39 1.90
N ARG A 42 -1.01 2.40 1.23
CA ARG A 42 -1.65 2.58 -0.08
C ARG A 42 -2.85 3.52 -0.01
N LEU A 43 -3.67 3.41 1.03
CA LEU A 43 -4.83 4.29 1.23
C LEU A 43 -4.36 5.74 1.45
N PHE A 44 -3.37 5.95 2.31
CA PHE A 44 -2.81 7.27 2.58
C PHE A 44 -2.29 7.93 1.30
N THR A 45 -1.44 7.23 0.54
CA THR A 45 -0.92 7.73 -0.75
C THR A 45 -2.06 8.03 -1.71
N TRP A 46 -3.05 7.14 -1.82
CA TRP A 46 -4.20 7.35 -2.71
C TRP A 46 -5.02 8.61 -2.34
N ILE A 47 -5.23 8.86 -1.05
CA ILE A 47 -5.92 10.07 -0.58
C ILE A 47 -5.12 11.33 -0.97
N VAL A 48 -3.81 11.34 -0.71
CA VAL A 48 -2.92 12.45 -1.08
C VAL A 48 -2.95 12.71 -2.58
N ASP A 49 -2.85 11.65 -3.39
CA ASP A 49 -2.92 11.75 -4.85
C ASP A 49 -4.25 12.31 -5.33
N LYS A 50 -5.38 11.90 -4.71
CA LYS A 50 -6.71 12.42 -5.04
C LYS A 50 -6.85 13.90 -4.71
N ILE A 51 -6.37 14.33 -3.55
CA ILE A 51 -6.38 15.75 -3.16
C ILE A 51 -5.52 16.57 -4.14
N ASN A 52 -4.30 16.11 -4.41
CA ASN A 52 -3.38 16.78 -5.32
C ASN A 52 -3.93 16.87 -6.75
N PHE A 53 -4.60 15.83 -7.24
CA PHE A 53 -5.25 15.84 -8.55
C PHE A 53 -6.31 16.94 -8.66
N VAL A 54 -7.18 17.09 -7.64
CA VAL A 54 -8.22 18.12 -7.63
C VAL A 54 -7.61 19.53 -7.57
N ILE A 55 -6.64 19.75 -6.68
CA ILE A 55 -5.96 21.05 -6.54
C ILE A 55 -5.23 21.43 -7.84
N LYS A 56 -4.50 20.49 -8.44
CA LYS A 56 -3.77 20.71 -9.70
C LYS A 56 -4.72 21.17 -10.81
N LYS A 57 -5.86 20.48 -10.97
CA LYS A 57 -6.87 20.85 -11.97
C LYS A 57 -7.34 22.30 -11.79
N VAL A 58 -7.65 22.71 -10.56
CA VAL A 58 -8.06 24.10 -10.25
C VAL A 58 -6.95 25.11 -10.54
N ARG A 59 -5.68 24.78 -10.27
CA ARG A 59 -4.54 25.67 -10.57
C ARG A 59 -4.31 25.85 -12.06
N GLU A 60 -4.44 24.76 -12.83
CA GLU A 60 -4.31 24.78 -14.30
C GLU A 60 -5.42 25.62 -14.94
N GLU A 61 -6.67 25.49 -14.47
CA GLU A 61 -7.81 26.31 -14.93
C GLU A 61 -7.60 27.81 -14.67
N ASN A 62 -6.93 28.18 -13.57
CA ASN A 62 -6.70 29.56 -13.18
C ASN A 62 -5.37 30.16 -13.68
N GLY A 63 -4.56 29.40 -14.43
CA GLY A 63 -3.27 29.89 -14.98
C GLY A 63 -2.23 30.29 -13.92
N GLN A 64 -2.34 29.82 -12.67
CA GLN A 64 -1.45 30.21 -11.58
C GLN A 64 -0.13 29.43 -11.58
N GLN A 65 0.99 30.13 -11.78
CA GLN A 65 2.34 29.53 -11.76
C GLN A 65 3.14 29.79 -10.47
N ASN A 66 2.80 30.80 -9.68
CA ASN A 66 3.51 31.09 -8.44
C ASN A 66 3.07 30.11 -7.32
N SER A 67 3.99 29.72 -6.45
CA SER A 67 3.71 28.83 -5.30
C SER A 67 4.51 29.20 -4.07
N ILE A 68 3.89 29.10 -2.90
CA ILE A 68 4.53 29.17 -1.58
C ILE A 68 4.35 27.82 -0.90
N GLY A 69 5.44 27.23 -0.42
CA GLY A 69 5.43 25.96 0.31
C GLY A 69 5.52 26.20 1.81
N ILE A 70 4.70 25.47 2.57
CA ILE A 70 4.75 25.43 4.04
C ILE A 70 5.14 24.01 4.43
N LEU A 71 6.12 23.86 5.32
CA LEU A 71 6.60 22.58 5.80
C LEU A 71 6.23 22.43 7.28
N ASP A 72 5.51 21.36 7.60
CA ASP A 72 5.19 20.93 8.95
C ASP A 72 5.83 19.56 9.19
N ILE A 73 6.64 19.46 10.25
CA ILE A 73 7.39 18.26 10.64
C ILE A 73 7.26 18.06 12.14
N TYR A 74 7.13 16.79 12.55
CA TYR A 74 7.02 16.36 13.95
C TYR A 74 8.39 16.12 14.59
#